data_AF-A0A7S8E6E0-F1
#
_entry.id   AF-A0A7S8E6E0-F1
#
_cell.length_a   1.000
_cell.length_b   1.000
_cell.length_c   1.000
_cell.angle_alpha   90.00
_cell.angle_beta   90.00
_cell.angle_gamma   90.00
#
_symmetry.space_group_name_H-M   'P 1'
#
loop_
_entity.id
_entity.type
_entity.pdbx_description
1 polymer ?
#
loop_
_entity_poly.entity_id
_entity_poly.type
_entity_poly.pdbx_seq_one_letter_code
_entity_poly.pdbx_strand_id
1 'polypeptide(L)'
;MFKRIDQSNALTRLIRGLSTWLARNRGLPILAGIVLIVLATLARLTGLATEEPIWEVVHILLQNGGILLALVGILLLEPLGK
;
A
#
# COMPACT_ATOMS: atom_id res chain seq x y z
N MET A 1 -2.29 -27.98 -0.44
CA MET A 1 -3.46 -27.08 -0.62
C MET A 1 -3.18 -25.85 -1.50
N PHE A 2 -1.93 -25.55 -1.88
CA PHE A 2 -1.58 -24.41 -2.75
C PHE A 2 -1.97 -24.54 -4.24
N LYS A 3 -2.27 -25.75 -4.75
CA LYS A 3 -2.63 -25.97 -6.17
C LYS A 3 -3.94 -25.29 -6.62
N ARG A 4 -4.85 -24.94 -5.70
CA ARG A 4 -6.14 -24.31 -6.06
C ARG A 4 -6.05 -22.80 -6.29
N ILE A 5 -5.11 -22.10 -5.65
CA ILE A 5 -4.89 -20.66 -5.87
C ILE A 5 -4.19 -20.44 -7.22
N ASP A 6 -3.24 -21.33 -7.55
CA ASP A 6 -2.46 -21.33 -8.79
C ASP A 6 -3.32 -21.56 -10.06
N GLN A 7 -4.48 -22.19 -9.93
CA GLN A 7 -5.40 -22.43 -11.05
C GLN A 7 -6.26 -21.22 -11.42
N SER A 8 -6.32 -20.18 -10.58
CA SER A 8 -7.08 -18.98 -10.93
C SER A 8 -6.26 -18.10 -11.88
N ASN A 9 -6.36 -18.40 -13.18
CA ASN A 9 -5.77 -17.59 -14.26
C ASN A 9 -6.04 -16.08 -14.09
N ALA A 10 -7.18 -15.72 -13.48
CA ALA A 10 -7.52 -14.35 -13.14
C ALA A 10 -6.59 -13.73 -12.09
N LEU A 11 -6.33 -14.40 -10.96
CA LEU A 11 -5.48 -13.88 -9.89
C LEU A 11 -4.02 -13.79 -10.36
N THR A 12 -3.54 -14.80 -11.07
CA THR A 12 -2.18 -14.79 -11.64
C THR A 12 -2.00 -13.64 -12.63
N ARG A 13 -3.00 -13.37 -13.49
CA ARG A 13 -2.99 -12.21 -14.39
C ARG A 13 -3.03 -10.88 -13.63
N LEU A 14 -3.82 -10.78 -12.57
CA LEU A 14 -3.97 -9.58 -11.76
C LEU A 14 -2.66 -9.25 -11.03
N ILE A 15 -2.04 -10.25 -10.38
CA ILE A 15 -0.73 -10.10 -9.72
C ILE A 15 0.34 -9.74 -10.75
N ARG A 16 0.40 -10.41 -11.91
CA ARG A 16 1.34 -10.03 -12.98
C ARG A 16 1.14 -8.59 -13.45
N GLY A 17 -0.11 -8.17 -13.64
CA GLY A 17 -0.45 -6.81 -14.04
C GLY A 17 0.02 -5.79 -13.01
N LEU A 18 -0.30 -6.01 -11.73
CA LEU A 18 0.12 -5.17 -10.62
C LEU A 18 1.64 -5.09 -10.53
N SER A 19 2.34 -6.23 -10.55
CA SER A 19 3.80 -6.26 -10.47
C SER A 19 4.47 -5.55 -11.66
N THR A 20 3.95 -5.72 -12.88
CA THR A 20 4.50 -5.06 -14.08
C THR A 20 4.26 -3.56 -14.01
N TRP A 21 3.08 -3.13 -13.56
CA TRP A 21 2.76 -1.72 -13.38
C TRP A 21 3.63 -1.07 -12.28
N LEU A 22 3.79 -1.74 -11.13
CA LEU A 22 4.68 -1.32 -10.03
C LEU A 22 6.13 -1.19 -10.50
N ALA A 23 6.64 -2.18 -11.25
CA ALA A 23 8.02 -2.19 -11.74
C ALA A 23 8.29 -1.13 -12.81
N ARG A 24 7.27 -0.71 -13.57
CA ARG A 24 7.37 0.36 -14.57
C ARG A 24 7.30 1.74 -13.92
N ASN A 25 6.61 1.86 -12.79
CA ASN A 25 6.33 3.10 -12.08
C ASN A 25 6.99 3.12 -10.69
N ARG A 26 8.28 2.78 -10.59
CA ARG A 26 9.00 2.51 -9.32
C ARG A 26 8.86 3.59 -8.24
N GLY A 27 8.68 4.87 -8.62
CA GLY A 27 8.49 5.97 -7.66
C GLY A 27 7.05 6.21 -7.19
N LEU A 28 6.04 5.71 -7.92
CA LEU A 28 4.63 5.94 -7.60
C LEU A 28 4.17 5.28 -6.30
N PRO A 29 4.56 4.03 -5.97
CA PRO A 29 4.17 3.41 -4.70
C PRO A 29 4.69 4.18 -3.48
N ILE A 30 5.90 4.76 -3.58
CA ILE A 30 6.46 5.62 -2.51
C ILE A 30 5.60 6.86 -2.32
N LEU A 31 5.32 7.57 -3.42
CA LEU A 31 4.52 8.79 -3.39
C LEU A 31 3.12 8.54 -2.84
N ALA A 32 2.47 7.47 -3.29
CA ALA A 32 1.18 7.06 -2.77
C ALA A 32 1.24 6.68 -1.29
N GLY A 33 2.32 6.04 -0.83
CA GLY A 33 2.52 5.70 0.57
C GLY A 33 2.67 6.94 1.46
N ILE A 34 3.45 7.93 1.00
CA ILE A 34 3.59 9.23 1.67
C ILE A 34 2.23 9.94 1.77
N VAL A 35 1.47 10.00 0.68
CA VAL A 35 0.15 10.63 0.67
C VAL A 35 -0.80 9.94 1.66
N LEU A 36 -0.81 8.60 1.70
CA LEU A 36 -1.62 7.84 2.66
C LEU A 36 -1.25 8.16 4.11
N ILE A 37 0.05 8.27 4.44
CA ILE A 37 0.52 8.63 5.79
C ILE A 37 0.09 10.06 6.16
N VAL A 38 0.18 11.00 5.23
CA VAL A 38 -0.30 12.38 5.44
C VAL A 38 -1.80 12.38 5.73
N LEU A 39 -2.59 11.67 4.93
CA LEU A 39 -4.03 11.54 5.15
C LEU A 39 -4.34 10.84 6.48
N ALA A 40 -3.58 9.81 6.86
CA ALA A 40 -3.71 9.14 8.16
C ALA A 40 -3.49 10.11 9.32
N THR A 41 -2.51 11.00 9.18
CA THR A 41 -2.18 12.01 10.18
C THR A 41 -3.31 13.04 10.29
N LEU A 42 -3.85 13.50 9.17
CA LEU A 42 -5.00 14.40 9.15
C LEU A 42 -6.24 13.75 9.78
N ALA A 43 -6.53 12.49 9.45
CA ALA A 43 -7.64 11.73 10.04
C ALA A 43 -7.50 11.58 11.56
N ARG A 44 -6.28 11.42 12.08
CA ARG A 44 -6.04 11.40 13.52
C ARG A 44 -6.26 12.75 14.17
N LEU A 45 -5.83 13.84 13.53
CA LEU A 45 -6.05 15.19 14.04
C LEU A 45 -7.54 15.54 14.12
N THR A 46 -8.34 15.15 13.12
CA THR A 46 -9.80 15.32 13.18
C THR A 46 -10.44 14.39 14.20
N GLY A 47 -9.94 13.16 14.34
CA GLY A 47 -10.42 12.19 15.33
C GLY A 47 -10.27 12.66 16.78
N LEU A 48 -9.19 13.39 17.11
CA LEU A 48 -8.96 13.98 18.44
C LEU A 48 -10.10 14.90 18.90
N ALA A 49 -10.84 15.51 17.97
CA ALA A 49 -11.94 16.40 18.30
C ALA A 49 -13.29 15.66 18.49
N THR A 50 -13.37 14.39 18.12
CA THR A 50 -14.66 13.68 18.00
C THR A 50 -14.81 12.44 18.90
N GLU A 51 -13.79 11.95 19.60
CA GLU A 51 -13.84 10.72 20.44
C GLU A 51 -14.44 9.45 19.76
N GLU A 52 -14.70 9.50 18.46
CA GLU A 52 -15.35 8.42 17.72
C GLU A 52 -14.34 7.31 17.38
N PRO A 53 -14.61 6.04 17.74
CA PRO A 53 -13.69 4.91 17.54
C PRO A 53 -13.42 4.60 16.06
N ILE A 54 -14.29 5.05 15.15
CA ILE A 54 -14.14 4.85 13.71
C ILE A 54 -12.87 5.55 13.18
N TRP A 55 -12.56 6.75 13.70
CA TRP A 55 -11.37 7.50 13.26
C TRP A 55 -10.07 6.81 13.62
N GLU A 56 -10.05 6.07 14.74
CA GLU A 56 -8.87 5.32 15.16
C GLU A 56 -8.61 4.13 14.22
N VAL A 57 -9.66 3.40 13.84
CA VAL A 57 -9.54 2.30 12.86
C VAL A 57 -9.06 2.82 11.51
N VAL A 58 -9.67 3.91 11.02
CA VAL A 58 -9.29 4.56 9.76
C VAL A 58 -7.83 4.99 9.80
N HIS A 59 -7.40 5.67 10.87
CA HIS A 59 -6.01 6.06 11.07
C HIS A 59 -5.06 4.87 11.02
N ILE A 60 -5.34 3.79 11.75
CA ILE A 60 -4.49 2.60 11.80
C ILE A 60 -4.35 1.97 10.40
N LEU A 61 -5.45 1.85 9.65
CA LEU A 61 -5.42 1.25 8.31
C LEU A 61 -4.66 2.12 7.31
N LEU A 62 -4.91 3.44 7.28
CA LEU A 62 -4.21 4.37 6.39
C LEU A 62 -2.71 4.44 6.71
N GLN A 63 -2.35 4.50 7.99
CA GLN A 63 -0.96 4.58 8.42
C GLN A 63 -0.19 3.31 8.02
N ASN A 64 -0.70 2.13 8.39
CA ASN A 64 -0.01 0.87 8.09
C ASN A 64 -0.03 0.57 6.59
N GLY A 65 -1.13 0.82 5.89
CA GLY A 65 -1.21 0.68 4.45
C GLY A 65 -0.23 1.60 3.72
N GLY A 66 -0.12 2.86 4.15
CA GLY A 66 0.82 3.83 3.60
C GLY A 66 2.29 3.43 3.83
N ILE A 67 2.62 2.96 5.03
CA ILE A 67 3.97 2.44 5.34
C ILE A 67 4.31 1.25 4.45
N LEU A 68 3.42 0.26 4.34
CA LEU A 68 3.66 -0.91 3.49
C LEU A 68 3.87 -0.52 2.02
N LEU A 69 3.05 0.40 1.50
CA LEU A 69 3.18 0.86 0.13
C LEU A 69 4.50 1.62 -0.11
N ALA A 70 4.91 2.44 0.87
CA ALA A 70 6.17 3.15 0.83
C ALA A 70 7.37 2.19 0.84
N LEU A 71 7.34 1.17 1.71
CA LEU A 71 8.39 0.15 1.78
C LEU A 71 8.49 -0.67 0.48
N VAL A 72 7.35 -1.07 -0.09
CA VAL A 72 7.31 -1.73 -1.41
C VAL A 72 7.90 -0.83 -2.49
N GLY A 73 7.57 0.46 -2.47
CA GLY A 73 8.13 1.42 -3.41
C GLY A 73 9.65 1.58 -3.28
N ILE A 74 10.16 1.66 -2.05
CA ILE A 74 11.60 1.74 -1.78
C ILE A 74 12.30 0.49 -2.31
N LEU A 75 11.74 -0.70 -2.04
CA LEU A 75 12.28 -1.97 -2.51
C LEU A 75 12.29 -2.07 -4.05
N LEU A 76 11.36 -1.41 -4.73
CA LEU A 76 11.33 -1.34 -6.20
C LEU A 76 12.29 -0.31 -6.79
N LEU A 77 12.68 0.72 -6.02
CA LEU A 77 13.67 1.70 -6.44
C LEU A 77 15.09 1.14 -6.39
N GLU A 78 15.35 0.17 -5.51
CA GLU A 78 16.64 -0.49 -5.42
C GLU A 78 16.95 -1.23 -6.73
N PRO A 79 18.08 -0.92 -7.41
CA PRO A 79 18.41 -1.59 -8.66
C PRO A 79 18.72 -3.06 -8.39
N LEU A 80 17.88 -3.96 -8.92
CA LEU A 80 18.02 -5.42 -8.83
C LEU A 80 19.30 -6.01 -9.50
N GLY A 81 20.36 -5.22 -9.74
CA GLY A 81 21.57 -5.73 -10.37
C GLY A 81 22.45 -4.68 -11.03
N LYS A 82 22.87 -3.66 -10.27
CA LYS A 82 24.19 -3.05 -10.47
C LYS A 82 24.90 -3.00 -9.14
#